data_AF-A0AAD6XC03-F1
#
_entry.id   AF-A0AAD6XC03-F1
#
_cell.length_a   1.000
_cell.length_b   1.000
_cell.length_c   1.000
_cell.angle_alpha   90.00
_cell.angle_beta   90.00
_cell.angle_gamma   90.00
#
_symmetry.space_group_name_H-M   'P 1'
#
loop_
_entity.id
_entity.type
_entity.pdbx_description
1 polymer ?
#
loop_
_entity_poly.entity_id
_entity_poly.type
_entity_poly.pdbx_seq_one_letter_code
_entity_poly.pdbx_strand_id
1 'polypeptide(L)'
;MSIKDIQARIDELSVEIERQKEVLNQLACSKAAAQRQLNALRDPIARLPLEISSEIFLQCLLSGLPRPDPSTAPMLLLNICNAWTNIALSTPALWAAIYIEHPCHELLRIWLQRARSCALSVGVGELENEVAVLGEYSKQLRHLEIFTQAREPHLDHVLALQPLPCLETLEIGCLAQRDFYEVSTRVSITEMIDLLRLAPNL
;
A
#
# COMPACT_ATOMS: atom_id res chain seq x y z
N MET A 1 -36.83 59.47 10.87
CA MET A 1 -35.76 58.47 11.01
C MET A 1 -34.54 59.01 10.29
N SER A 2 -33.49 59.36 11.03
CA SER A 2 -32.28 59.99 10.48
C SER A 2 -31.41 58.95 9.78
N ILE A 3 -30.62 59.35 8.78
CA ILE A 3 -29.62 58.50 8.13
C ILE A 3 -28.69 57.86 9.19
N LYS A 4 -28.37 58.60 10.25
CA LYS A 4 -27.56 58.12 11.38
C LYS A 4 -28.21 56.96 12.15
N ASP A 5 -29.53 56.96 12.30
CA ASP A 5 -30.26 55.90 13.01
C ASP A 5 -30.23 54.59 12.21
N ILE A 6 -30.30 54.70 10.88
CA ILE A 6 -30.19 53.55 9.97
C ILE A 6 -28.76 53.01 9.98
N GLN A 7 -27.74 53.89 9.96
CA GLN A 7 -26.34 53.49 10.06
C GLN A 7 -26.07 52.71 11.35
N ALA A 8 -26.50 53.23 12.51
CA ALA A 8 -26.32 52.57 13.79
C ALA A 8 -26.99 51.18 13.84
N ARG A 9 -28.16 51.04 13.20
CA ARG A 9 -28.86 49.76 13.10
C ARG A 9 -28.14 48.75 12.20
N ILE A 10 -27.55 49.21 11.10
CA ILE A 10 -26.72 48.35 10.22
C ILE A 10 -25.49 47.86 10.97
N ASP A 11 -24.82 48.73 11.73
CA ASP A 11 -23.64 48.38 12.51
C ASP A 11 -23.98 47.36 13.59
N GLU A 12 -25.08 47.58 14.32
CA GLU A 12 -25.60 46.66 15.34
C GLU A 12 -25.90 45.27 14.74
N LEU A 13 -26.62 45.22 13.61
CA LEU A 13 -26.96 43.97 12.94
C LEU A 13 -25.72 43.25 12.38
N SER A 14 -24.72 43.99 11.90
CA SER A 14 -23.47 43.41 11.40
C SER A 14 -22.70 42.71 12.52
N VAL A 15 -22.63 43.32 13.71
CA VAL A 15 -22.03 42.71 14.90
C VAL A 15 -22.78 41.44 15.31
N GLU A 16 -24.11 41.47 15.31
CA GLU A 16 -24.92 40.30 15.67
C GLU A 16 -24.80 39.15 14.65
N ILE A 17 -24.69 39.47 13.35
CA ILE A 17 -24.43 38.47 12.30
C ILE A 17 -23.10 37.75 12.56
N GLU A 18 -22.03 38.50 12.85
CA GLU A 18 -20.72 37.90 13.13
C GLU A 18 -20.76 37.04 14.40
N ARG A 19 -21.47 37.50 15.44
CA ARG A 19 -21.69 36.71 16.66
C ARG A 19 -22.40 35.39 16.37
N GLN A 20 -23.46 35.42 15.56
CA GLN A 20 -24.22 34.22 15.22
C GLN A 20 -23.42 33.25 14.34
N LYS A 21 -22.60 33.76 13.41
CA LYS A 21 -21.68 32.94 12.62
C LYS A 21 -20.67 32.21 13.50
N GLU A 22 -20.12 32.88 14.50
CA GLU A 22 -19.19 32.25 15.44
C GLU A 22 -19.87 31.12 16.23
N VAL A 23 -21.07 31.35 16.75
CA VAL A 23 -21.85 30.31 17.43
C VAL A 23 -22.17 29.14 16.50
N LEU A 24 -22.55 29.40 15.24
CA LEU A 24 -22.80 28.36 14.25
C LEU A 24 -21.55 27.54 13.96
N ASN A 25 -20.38 28.18 13.82
CA ASN A 25 -19.11 27.49 13.63
C ASN A 25 -18.78 26.58 14.82
N GLN A 26 -18.93 27.08 16.04
CA GLN A 26 -18.70 26.30 17.26
C GLN A 26 -19.63 25.08 17.34
N LEU A 27 -20.93 25.27 17.08
CA LEU A 27 -21.90 24.17 17.06
C LEU A 27 -21.61 23.17 15.94
N ALA A 28 -21.19 23.64 14.76
CA ALA A 28 -20.79 22.77 13.65
C ALA A 28 -19.56 21.91 14.01
N CYS A 29 -18.55 22.51 14.65
CA CYS A 29 -17.38 21.77 15.16
C CYS A 29 -17.80 20.73 16.21
N SER A 30 -18.65 21.11 17.17
CA SER A 30 -19.16 20.20 18.21
C SER A 30 -19.98 19.04 17.62
N LYS A 31 -20.88 19.33 16.68
CA LYS A 31 -21.64 18.32 15.93
C LYS A 31 -20.72 17.37 15.18
N ALA A 32 -19.71 17.89 14.47
CA ALA A 32 -18.75 17.06 13.75
C ALA A 32 -17.95 16.15 14.70
N ALA A 33 -17.57 16.65 15.89
CA ALA A 33 -16.92 15.84 16.91
C ALA A 33 -17.83 14.72 17.44
N ALA A 34 -19.08 15.03 17.80
CA ALA A 34 -20.06 14.05 18.25
C ALA A 34 -20.37 13.00 17.16
N GLN A 35 -20.44 13.42 15.89
CA GLN A 35 -20.64 12.51 14.77
C GLN A 35 -19.46 11.53 14.60
N ARG A 36 -18.22 12.01 14.75
CA ARG A 36 -17.02 11.15 14.73
C ARG A 36 -17.05 10.13 15.86
N GLN A 37 -17.44 10.54 17.07
CA GLN A 37 -17.59 9.62 18.21
C GLN A 37 -18.64 8.55 17.95
N LEU A 38 -19.82 8.93 17.44
CA LEU A 38 -20.87 7.97 17.10
C LEU A 38 -20.41 6.97 16.02
N ASN A 39 -19.69 7.45 15.00
CA ASN A 39 -19.17 6.59 13.94
C ASN A 39 -18.13 5.61 14.49
N ALA A 40 -17.23 6.05 15.38
CA ALA A 40 -16.25 5.19 16.03
C ALA A 40 -16.91 4.11 16.92
N LEU A 41 -18.00 4.45 17.63
CA LEU A 41 -18.76 3.48 18.42
C LEU A 41 -19.52 2.47 17.55
N ARG A 42 -19.91 2.87 16.34
CA ARG A 42 -20.60 2.01 15.37
C ARG A 42 -19.65 1.15 14.55
N ASP A 43 -18.38 1.53 14.43
CA ASP A 43 -17.36 0.77 13.70
C ASP A 43 -17.04 -0.52 14.48
N PRO A 44 -17.47 -1.70 13.99
CA PRO A 44 -17.24 -2.96 14.70
C PRO A 44 -15.75 -3.25 14.83
N ILE A 45 -14.94 -2.85 13.83
CA ILE A 45 -13.49 -3.10 13.81
C ILE A 45 -12.77 -2.28 14.88
N ALA A 46 -13.24 -1.05 15.17
CA ALA A 46 -12.66 -0.23 16.22
C ALA A 46 -12.86 -0.81 17.64
N ARG A 47 -13.76 -1.79 17.79
CA ARG A 47 -14.04 -2.48 19.07
C ARG A 47 -13.32 -3.82 19.21
N LEU A 48 -12.75 -4.33 18.12
CA LEU A 48 -12.00 -5.58 18.14
C LEU A 48 -10.57 -5.31 18.66
N PRO A 49 -9.95 -6.28 19.34
CA PRO A 49 -8.52 -6.25 19.60
C PRO A 49 -7.75 -6.09 18.28
N LEU A 50 -6.61 -5.40 18.34
CA LEU A 50 -5.78 -5.13 17.17
C LEU A 50 -5.43 -6.42 16.42
N GLU A 51 -5.11 -7.48 17.15
CA GLU A 51 -4.73 -8.78 16.62
C GLU A 51 -5.85 -9.40 15.76
N ILE A 52 -7.10 -9.27 16.20
CA ILE A 52 -8.25 -9.82 15.49
C ILE A 52 -8.53 -9.01 14.22
N SER A 53 -8.45 -7.69 14.30
CA SER A 53 -8.61 -6.81 13.14
C SER A 53 -7.52 -7.03 12.09
N SER A 54 -6.27 -7.17 12.53
CA SER A 54 -5.14 -7.51 11.67
C SER A 54 -5.34 -8.86 10.98
N GLU A 55 -5.80 -9.88 11.71
CA GLU A 55 -6.10 -11.20 11.13
C GLU A 55 -7.20 -11.11 10.07
N ILE A 56 -8.31 -10.41 10.36
CA ILE A 56 -9.39 -10.19 9.39
C ILE A 56 -8.83 -9.52 8.12
N PHE A 57 -7.96 -8.52 8.27
CA PHE A 57 -7.37 -7.82 7.13
C PHE A 57 -6.47 -8.74 6.30
N LEU A 58 -5.72 -9.64 6.93
CA LEU A 58 -4.91 -10.63 6.22
C LEU A 58 -5.78 -11.58 5.40
N GLN A 59 -6.95 -11.96 5.92
CA GLN A 59 -7.93 -12.78 5.20
C GLN A 59 -8.60 -12.03 4.02
N CYS A 60 -8.44 -10.71 3.92
CA CYS A 60 -8.91 -9.92 2.77
C CYS A 60 -7.91 -9.90 1.59
N LEU A 61 -6.69 -10.42 1.77
CA LEU A 61 -5.72 -10.49 0.68
C LEU A 61 -6.20 -11.49 -0.37
N LEU A 62 -6.18 -11.07 -1.64
CA LEU A 62 -6.44 -11.96 -2.76
C LEU A 62 -5.32 -13.01 -2.86
N SER A 63 -5.65 -14.16 -3.44
CA SER A 63 -4.65 -15.20 -3.72
C SER A 63 -3.58 -14.69 -4.67
N GLY A 64 -2.30 -14.91 -4.34
CA GLY A 64 -1.15 -14.46 -5.12
C GLY A 64 -0.57 -13.15 -4.62
N LEU A 65 0.19 -12.47 -5.48
CA LEU A 65 0.79 -11.18 -5.15
C LEU A 65 -0.24 -10.05 -5.35
N PRO A 66 -0.53 -9.23 -4.32
CA PRO A 66 -1.48 -8.14 -4.45
C PRO A 66 -0.93 -7.05 -5.38
N ARG A 67 -1.80 -6.54 -6.25
CA ARG A 67 -1.51 -5.36 -7.07
C ARG A 67 -1.91 -4.10 -6.29
N PRO A 68 -1.18 -2.97 -6.42
CA PRO A 68 -1.54 -1.71 -5.78
C PRO A 68 -2.83 -1.06 -6.35
N ASP A 69 -3.98 -1.69 -6.17
CA ASP A 69 -5.28 -1.22 -6.65
C ASP A 69 -6.11 -0.67 -5.48
N PRO A 70 -6.62 0.58 -5.52
CA PRO A 70 -7.46 1.18 -4.48
C PRO A 70 -8.70 0.37 -4.09
N SER A 71 -9.13 -0.55 -4.94
CA SER A 71 -10.31 -1.41 -4.79
C SER A 71 -10.01 -2.75 -4.14
N THR A 72 -8.73 -3.08 -3.91
CA THR A 72 -8.30 -4.36 -3.33
C THR A 72 -7.39 -4.17 -2.12
N ALA A 73 -7.35 -5.16 -1.22
CA ALA A 73 -6.45 -5.12 -0.07
C ALA A 73 -4.98 -5.24 -0.54
N PRO A 74 -4.02 -4.57 0.13
CA PRO A 74 -4.20 -3.76 1.34
C PRO A 74 -4.66 -2.31 1.08
N MET A 75 -4.66 -1.82 -0.16
CA MET A 75 -4.92 -0.40 -0.47
C MET A 75 -6.34 0.04 -0.13
N LEU A 76 -7.34 -0.81 -0.38
CA LEU A 76 -8.73 -0.57 0.01
C LEU A 76 -8.87 -0.25 1.51
N LEU A 77 -8.12 -0.98 2.35
CA LEU A 77 -8.18 -0.84 3.81
C LEU A 77 -7.70 0.53 4.29
N LEU A 78 -6.82 1.18 3.51
CA LEU A 78 -6.34 2.53 3.81
C LEU A 78 -7.39 3.62 3.57
N ASN A 79 -8.40 3.34 2.76
CA ASN A 79 -9.35 4.34 2.26
C ASN A 79 -10.71 4.34 3.00
N ILE A 80 -10.90 3.46 3.98
CA ILE A 80 -12.20 3.30 4.67
C ILE A 80 -12.37 4.32 5.80
N CYS A 81 -11.49 4.28 6.80
CA CYS A 81 -11.48 5.25 7.89
C CYS A 81 -10.10 5.26 8.57
N ASN A 82 -9.80 6.30 9.36
CA ASN A 82 -8.51 6.44 10.03
C ASN A 82 -8.15 5.25 10.93
N ALA A 83 -9.14 4.60 11.56
CA ALA A 83 -8.88 3.43 12.39
C ALA A 83 -8.36 2.25 11.56
N TRP A 84 -8.99 1.96 10.42
CA TRP A 84 -8.55 0.92 9.50
C TRP A 84 -7.19 1.26 8.88
N THR A 85 -6.97 2.51 8.50
CA THR A 85 -5.66 2.99 8.02
C THR A 85 -4.58 2.71 9.06
N ASN A 86 -4.82 3.06 10.33
CA ASN A 86 -3.86 2.83 11.41
C ASN A 86 -3.56 1.34 11.63
N ILE A 87 -4.59 0.49 11.60
CA ILE A 87 -4.43 -0.96 11.75
C ILE A 87 -3.63 -1.54 10.57
N ALA A 88 -4.01 -1.19 9.34
CA ALA A 88 -3.36 -1.68 8.13
C ALA A 88 -1.88 -1.26 8.06
N LEU A 89 -1.58 0.01 8.37
CA LEU A 89 -0.19 0.50 8.43
C LEU A 89 0.62 -0.12 9.58
N SER A 90 -0.04 -0.54 10.65
CA SER A 90 0.59 -1.21 11.81
C SER A 90 0.70 -2.72 11.67
N THR A 91 0.26 -3.30 10.54
CA THR A 91 0.26 -4.74 10.28
C THR A 91 1.24 -5.07 9.14
N PRO A 92 2.54 -5.32 9.43
CA PRO A 92 3.56 -5.49 8.40
C PRO A 92 3.29 -6.64 7.43
N ALA A 93 2.63 -7.71 7.90
CA ALA A 93 2.30 -8.87 7.08
C ALA A 93 1.38 -8.54 5.88
N LEU A 94 0.57 -7.48 5.95
CA LEU A 94 -0.23 -7.02 4.81
C LEU A 94 0.61 -6.49 3.65
N TRP A 95 1.85 -6.09 3.95
CA TRP A 95 2.78 -5.48 3.01
C TRP A 95 3.89 -6.45 2.59
N ALA A 96 3.86 -7.69 3.08
CA ALA A 96 4.88 -8.70 2.80
C ALA A 96 4.85 -9.23 1.36
N ALA A 97 3.81 -8.90 0.59
CA ALA A 97 3.68 -9.28 -0.81
C ALA A 97 3.28 -8.08 -1.69
N ILE A 98 3.80 -8.00 -2.91
CA ILE A 98 3.41 -7.01 -3.93
C ILE A 98 3.75 -7.48 -5.34
N TYR A 99 2.90 -7.17 -6.31
CA TYR A 99 3.22 -7.21 -7.74
C TYR A 99 3.18 -5.80 -8.35
N ILE A 100 4.27 -5.38 -8.99
CA ILE A 100 4.36 -4.11 -9.73
C ILE A 100 4.49 -4.41 -11.21
N GLU A 101 3.43 -4.08 -11.97
CA GLU A 101 3.40 -4.26 -13.41
C GLU A 101 4.23 -3.22 -14.16
N HIS A 102 4.13 -1.96 -13.73
CA HIS A 102 4.85 -0.84 -14.32
C HIS A 102 5.83 -0.25 -13.30
N PRO A 103 7.10 0.00 -13.68
CA PRO A 103 8.13 0.51 -12.76
C PRO A 103 7.65 1.69 -11.92
N CYS A 104 7.84 1.59 -10.60
CA CYS A 104 7.46 2.63 -9.64
C CYS A 104 8.27 2.48 -8.34
N HIS A 105 9.50 2.98 -8.35
CA HIS A 105 10.44 2.88 -7.21
C HIS A 105 9.88 3.39 -5.90
N GLU A 106 9.16 4.52 -5.93
CA GLU A 106 8.64 5.14 -4.70
C GLU A 106 7.58 4.25 -4.06
N LEU A 107 6.65 3.71 -4.86
CA LEU A 107 5.62 2.81 -4.37
C LEU A 107 6.23 1.50 -3.85
N LEU A 108 7.16 0.90 -4.60
CA LEU A 108 7.84 -0.31 -4.15
C LEU A 108 8.53 -0.08 -2.81
N ARG A 109 9.33 0.99 -2.71
CA ARG A 109 10.05 1.33 -1.49
C ARG A 109 9.10 1.56 -0.31
N ILE A 110 8.04 2.33 -0.49
CA ILE A 110 7.03 2.57 0.56
C ILE A 110 6.40 1.25 1.02
N TRP A 111 6.09 0.36 0.07
CA TRP A 111 5.50 -0.94 0.37
C TRP A 111 6.45 -1.82 1.18
N LEU A 112 7.71 -1.95 0.73
CA LEU A 112 8.73 -2.76 1.40
C LEU A 112 9.09 -2.21 2.79
N GLN A 113 9.13 -0.88 2.96
CA GLN A 113 9.32 -0.26 4.28
C GLN A 113 8.22 -0.64 5.26
N ARG A 114 6.96 -0.76 4.79
CA ARG A 114 5.83 -1.17 5.64
C ARG A 114 5.86 -2.64 6.02
N ALA A 115 6.46 -3.49 5.19
CA ALA A 115 6.68 -4.91 5.48
C ALA A 115 7.70 -5.14 6.61
N ARG A 116 8.53 -4.13 6.91
CA ARG A 116 9.54 -4.12 7.98
C ARG A 116 10.55 -5.27 7.87
N SER A 117 10.32 -6.36 8.59
CA SER A 117 11.19 -7.53 8.70
C SER A 117 10.50 -8.81 8.23
N CYS A 118 9.32 -8.68 7.59
CA CYS A 118 8.61 -9.82 7.04
C CYS A 118 9.37 -10.40 5.85
N ALA A 119 9.30 -11.72 5.69
CA ALA A 119 9.77 -12.38 4.47
C ALA A 119 8.93 -11.88 3.28
N LEU A 120 9.61 -11.41 2.23
CA LEU A 120 9.00 -10.67 1.12
C LEU A 120 8.73 -11.58 -0.07
N SER A 121 7.55 -11.39 -0.67
CA SER A 121 7.17 -11.97 -1.96
C SER A 121 6.97 -10.83 -2.96
N VAL A 122 7.89 -10.66 -3.89
CA VAL A 122 7.87 -9.51 -4.79
C VAL A 122 7.79 -9.96 -6.23
N GLY A 123 6.88 -9.37 -6.97
CA GLY A 123 6.74 -9.54 -8.40
C GLY A 123 6.98 -8.23 -9.13
N VAL A 124 7.79 -8.25 -10.18
CA VAL A 124 8.09 -7.07 -11.00
C VAL A 124 7.97 -7.42 -12.48
N GLY A 125 7.36 -6.51 -13.25
CA GLY A 125 7.31 -6.62 -14.71
C GLY A 125 8.68 -6.42 -15.35
N GLU A 126 9.44 -5.45 -14.85
CA GLU A 126 10.76 -5.08 -15.37
C GLU A 126 11.76 -4.93 -14.22
N LEU A 127 12.62 -5.94 -14.06
CA LEU A 127 13.55 -5.97 -12.93
C LEU A 127 14.59 -4.86 -13.00
N GLU A 128 15.10 -4.51 -14.20
CA GLU A 128 16.17 -3.53 -14.41
C GLU A 128 15.93 -2.19 -13.70
N ASN A 129 14.67 -1.76 -13.68
CA ASN A 129 14.27 -0.52 -13.05
C ASN A 129 14.32 -0.67 -11.51
N GLU A 130 13.89 -1.80 -10.97
CA GLU A 130 13.69 -1.99 -9.53
C GLU A 130 14.90 -2.62 -8.81
N VAL A 131 15.99 -2.96 -9.51
CA VAL A 131 17.17 -3.64 -8.93
C VAL A 131 17.71 -2.92 -7.69
N ALA A 132 17.85 -1.60 -7.75
CA ALA A 132 18.41 -0.82 -6.65
C ALA A 132 17.55 -0.93 -5.38
N VAL A 133 16.23 -0.82 -5.51
CA VAL A 133 15.29 -0.93 -4.38
C VAL A 133 15.29 -2.36 -3.86
N LEU A 134 15.17 -3.36 -4.74
CA LEU A 134 15.15 -4.77 -4.32
C LEU A 134 16.46 -5.21 -3.67
N GLY A 135 17.60 -4.67 -4.11
CA GLY A 135 18.91 -4.92 -3.51
C GLY A 135 18.99 -4.50 -2.04
N GLU A 136 18.33 -3.38 -1.67
CA GLU A 136 18.25 -2.92 -0.27
C GLU A 136 17.52 -3.94 0.64
N TYR A 137 16.58 -4.71 0.09
CA TYR A 137 15.76 -5.68 0.81
C TYR A 137 16.10 -7.14 0.48
N SER A 138 17.22 -7.38 -0.22
CA SER A 138 17.71 -8.69 -0.66
C SER A 138 17.67 -9.78 0.40
N LYS A 139 18.00 -9.44 1.65
CA LYS A 139 17.99 -10.35 2.82
C LYS A 139 16.60 -10.83 3.24
N GLN A 140 15.55 -10.11 2.85
CA GLN A 140 14.17 -10.44 3.20
C GLN A 140 13.43 -11.11 2.05
N LEU A 141 13.95 -11.03 0.81
CA LEU A 141 13.34 -11.64 -0.37
C LEU A 141 13.27 -13.16 -0.21
N ARG A 142 12.04 -13.68 -0.19
CA ARG A 142 11.70 -15.11 -0.09
C ARG A 142 11.14 -15.63 -1.41
N HIS A 143 10.31 -14.84 -2.08
CA HIS A 143 9.76 -15.19 -3.38
C HIS A 143 9.99 -14.01 -4.33
N LEU A 144 10.58 -14.27 -5.50
CA LEU A 144 10.80 -13.27 -6.53
C LEU A 144 10.18 -13.75 -7.85
N GLU A 145 9.28 -12.95 -8.40
CA GLU A 145 8.64 -13.19 -9.70
C GLU A 145 9.04 -12.09 -10.69
N ILE A 146 9.52 -12.47 -11.87
CA ILE A 146 9.93 -11.54 -12.91
C ILE A 146 9.20 -11.91 -14.20
N PHE A 147 8.26 -11.07 -14.63
CA PHE A 147 7.47 -11.30 -15.83
C PHE A 147 7.60 -10.14 -16.80
N THR A 148 8.56 -10.25 -17.72
CA THR A 148 8.89 -9.17 -18.65
C THR A 148 8.23 -9.36 -20.01
N GLN A 149 7.94 -8.25 -20.69
CA GLN A 149 7.60 -8.24 -22.12
C GLN A 149 8.85 -8.28 -23.01
N ALA A 150 10.04 -8.09 -22.44
CA ALA A 150 11.30 -8.17 -23.17
C ALA A 150 11.55 -9.61 -23.66
N ARG A 151 12.20 -9.73 -24.83
CA ARG A 151 12.52 -11.02 -25.46
C ARG A 151 13.42 -11.90 -24.60
N GLU A 152 14.23 -11.31 -23.74
CA GLU A 152 15.13 -12.02 -22.83
C GLU A 152 15.11 -11.35 -21.45
N PRO A 153 14.69 -12.05 -20.39
CA PRO A 153 14.91 -11.56 -19.03
C PRO A 153 16.43 -11.61 -18.75
N HIS A 154 17.07 -10.45 -18.69
CA HIS A 154 18.49 -10.35 -18.40
C HIS A 154 18.78 -10.87 -16.98
N LEU A 155 19.26 -12.11 -16.88
CA LEU A 155 19.72 -12.77 -15.64
C LEU A 155 20.75 -11.93 -14.87
N ASP A 156 21.50 -11.07 -15.57
CA ASP A 156 22.47 -10.14 -14.98
C ASP A 156 21.85 -9.25 -13.88
N HIS A 157 20.60 -8.82 -14.05
CA HIS A 157 19.91 -8.02 -13.03
C HIS A 157 19.57 -8.84 -11.79
N VAL A 158 19.33 -10.15 -11.93
CA VAL A 158 19.12 -11.06 -10.79
C VAL A 158 20.43 -11.28 -10.04
N LEU A 159 21.54 -11.42 -10.77
CA LEU A 159 22.88 -11.52 -10.17
C LEU A 159 23.25 -10.24 -9.40
N ALA A 160 22.82 -9.06 -9.90
CA ALA A 160 23.03 -7.79 -9.21
C ALA A 160 22.30 -7.67 -7.85
N LEU A 161 21.30 -8.52 -7.58
CA LEU A 161 20.58 -8.53 -6.29
C LEU A 161 21.30 -9.33 -5.19
N GLN A 162 22.41 -10.01 -5.51
CA GLN A 162 23.09 -10.89 -4.57
C GLN A 162 23.73 -10.15 -3.38
N PRO A 163 23.79 -10.78 -2.19
CA PRO A 163 23.31 -12.12 -1.88
C PRO A 163 21.80 -12.17 -1.58
N LEU A 164 21.14 -13.26 -2.00
CA LEU A 164 19.71 -13.53 -1.76
C LEU A 164 19.53 -14.71 -0.77
N PRO A 165 19.88 -14.53 0.52
CA PRO A 165 20.04 -15.65 1.46
C PRO A 165 18.73 -16.37 1.81
N CYS A 166 17.59 -15.67 1.71
CA CYS A 166 16.28 -16.17 2.11
C CYS A 166 15.40 -16.60 0.93
N LEU A 167 15.90 -16.49 -0.31
CA LEU A 167 15.10 -16.75 -1.51
C LEU A 167 14.77 -18.23 -1.60
N GLU A 168 13.48 -18.57 -1.57
CA GLU A 168 12.91 -19.92 -1.69
C GLU A 168 12.35 -20.21 -3.07
N THR A 169 11.79 -19.21 -3.75
CA THR A 169 11.32 -19.35 -5.13
C THR A 169 11.78 -18.19 -5.99
N LEU A 170 12.20 -18.52 -7.21
CA LEU A 170 12.48 -17.58 -8.28
C LEU A 170 11.71 -18.05 -9.52
N GLU A 171 10.77 -17.24 -9.97
CA GLU A 171 10.03 -17.46 -11.21
C GLU A 171 10.42 -16.37 -12.21
N ILE A 172 10.85 -16.79 -13.40
CA ILE A 172 11.15 -15.89 -14.50
C ILE A 172 10.32 -16.34 -15.69
N GLY A 173 9.58 -15.40 -16.29
CA GLY A 173 8.75 -15.65 -17.45
C GLY A 173 8.73 -14.47 -18.43
N CYS A 174 8.34 -14.75 -19.66
CA CYS A 174 8.06 -13.74 -20.68
C CYS A 174 6.55 -13.69 -20.93
N LEU A 175 5.97 -12.50 -20.87
CA LEU A 175 4.58 -12.27 -21.24
C LEU A 175 4.51 -12.16 -22.76
N ALA A 176 4.29 -13.29 -23.44
CA ALA A 176 4.05 -13.27 -24.88
C ALA A 176 2.74 -12.53 -25.16
N GLN A 177 2.83 -11.39 -25.83
CA GLN A 177 1.69 -10.59 -26.25
C GLN A 177 0.97 -11.30 -27.41
N ARG A 178 0.22 -12.37 -27.12
CA ARG A 178 -0.76 -12.97 -28.05
C ARG A 178 -1.85 -13.72 -27.29
N ASP A 179 -3.05 -13.17 -27.44
CA ASP A 179 -4.36 -13.76 -27.17
C ASP A 179 -4.78 -13.84 -25.69
N PHE A 180 -6.08 -13.59 -25.50
CA PHE A 180 -6.83 -13.39 -24.26
C PHE A 180 -6.85 -14.60 -23.28
N TYR A 181 -5.80 -15.43 -23.27
CA TYR A 181 -5.63 -16.60 -22.41
C TYR A 181 -4.14 -16.66 -22.04
N GLU A 182 -3.82 -16.27 -20.81
CA GLU A 182 -2.48 -16.19 -20.22
C GLU A 182 -1.74 -17.54 -20.34
N VAL A 183 -0.91 -17.73 -21.37
CA VAL A 183 0.06 -18.83 -21.41
C VAL A 183 1.42 -18.25 -21.00
N SER A 184 1.57 -18.01 -19.70
CA SER A 184 2.87 -17.69 -19.12
C SER A 184 3.69 -18.98 -19.03
N THR A 185 4.81 -19.04 -19.76
CA THR A 185 5.78 -20.13 -19.57
C THR A 185 6.54 -19.81 -18.29
N ARG A 186 6.07 -20.33 -17.14
CA ARG A 186 6.75 -20.22 -15.86
C ARG A 186 7.92 -21.19 -15.85
N VAL A 187 9.14 -20.68 -15.89
CA VAL A 187 10.32 -21.49 -15.56
C VAL A 187 10.60 -21.24 -14.09
N SER A 188 10.20 -22.19 -13.23
CA SER A 188 10.62 -22.19 -11.83
C SER A 188 12.06 -22.70 -11.81
N ILE A 189 13.01 -21.81 -11.53
CA ILE A 189 14.44 -22.15 -11.57
C ILE A 189 14.88 -22.65 -10.19
N THR A 190 14.24 -23.69 -9.67
CA THR A 190 14.54 -24.22 -8.33
C THR A 190 16.00 -24.69 -8.22
N GLU A 191 16.59 -25.19 -9.31
CA GLU A 191 17.98 -25.69 -9.36
C GLU A 191 19.05 -24.58 -9.32
N MET A 192 18.73 -23.32 -9.73
CA MET A 192 19.68 -22.20 -9.62
C MET A 192 19.60 -21.45 -8.28
N ILE A 193 18.57 -21.69 -7.47
CA ILE A 193 18.40 -21.01 -6.18
C ILE A 193 19.56 -21.30 -5.24
N ASP A 194 20.07 -22.54 -5.24
CA ASP A 194 21.23 -22.90 -4.41
C ASP A 194 22.51 -22.19 -4.88
N LEU A 195 22.69 -21.95 -6.19
CA LEU A 195 23.79 -21.13 -6.71
C LEU A 195 23.64 -19.66 -6.31
N LEU A 196 22.42 -19.12 -6.36
CA LEU A 196 22.13 -17.72 -5.99
C LEU A 196 22.28 -17.45 -4.48
N ARG A 197 22.07 -18.47 -3.64
CA ARG A 197 22.27 -18.41 -2.18
C ARG A 197 23.73 -18.48 -1.75
N LEU A 198 24.56 -19.22 -2.49
CA LEU A 198 25.93 -19.58 -2.08
C LEU A 198 27.03 -18.76 -2.75
N ALA A 199 26.77 -18.12 -3.89
CA ALA A 199 27.77 -17.35 -4.63
C ALA A 199 27.57 -15.83 -4.41
N PRO A 200 28.52 -15.11 -3.79
CA PRO A 200 28.41 -13.66 -3.63
C PRO A 200 28.66 -12.87 -4.92
N ASN A 201 29.21 -13.47 -5.98
CA ASN A 201 29.52 -12.86 -7.28
C ASN A 201 29.86 -13.99 -8.27
N LEU A 202 28.89 -14.48 -9.04
CA LEU A 202 29.18 -15.29 -10.24
C LEU A 202 29.39 -14.36 -11.43
#